data_AF-A0A0Q3K8Y2-F1
#
_entry.id   AF-A0A0Q3K8Y2-F1
#
_cell.length_a   1.000
_cell.length_b   1.000
_cell.length_c   1.000
_cell.angle_alpha   90.00
_cell.angle_beta   90.00
_cell.angle_gamma   90.00
#
_symmetry.space_group_name_H-M   'P 1'
#
loop_
_entity.id
_entity.type
_entity.pdbx_description
1 polymer ?
#
loop_
_entity_poly.entity_id
_entity_poly.type
_entity_poly.pdbx_seq_one_letter_code
_entity_poly.pdbx_strand_id
1 'polypeptide(L)'
;MPLFTSEYLKRQSSETLIIESKKTFSTKNSNQQFDIFLSHSFLDRYEVYGLYRELTSMGFSVYVDWIVDSDLDRTNVTKATAELIRNRMRNSKSLLLAISTNAAISKWMPWELGYVDGNTRKCAIVPVV
;
A
#
# COMPACT_ATOMS: atom_id res chain seq x y z
N MET A 1 -6.68 22.76 0.04
CA MET A 1 -5.32 22.33 0.39
C MET A 1 -5.34 20.82 0.59
N PRO A 2 -4.48 20.03 -0.06
CA PRO A 2 -4.40 18.59 0.19
C PRO A 2 -3.93 18.34 1.64
N LEU A 3 -4.53 17.35 2.31
CA LEU A 3 -4.17 16.99 3.69
C LEU A 3 -2.78 16.35 3.79
N PHE A 4 -2.35 15.64 2.75
CA PHE A 4 -1.05 14.98 2.66
C PHE A 4 -0.31 15.50 1.43
N THR A 5 0.69 16.35 1.63
CA THR A 5 1.57 16.83 0.55
C THR A 5 2.77 15.90 0.37
N SER A 6 3.30 15.79 -0.85
CA SER A 6 4.51 15.00 -1.13
C SER A 6 5.68 15.40 -0.21
N GLU A 7 5.90 16.70 0.00
CA GLU A 7 6.96 17.22 0.87
C GLU A 7 6.78 16.79 2.33
N TYR A 8 5.55 16.87 2.85
CA TYR A 8 5.23 16.42 4.21
C TYR A 8 5.54 14.94 4.38
N LEU A 9 5.05 14.09 3.46
CA LEU A 9 5.21 12.65 3.52
C LEU A 9 6.67 12.22 3.36
N LYS A 10 7.43 12.88 2.48
CA LYS A 10 8.87 12.64 2.30
C LYS A 10 9.66 12.98 3.56
N ARG A 11 9.33 14.08 4.24
CA ARG A 11 9.96 14.44 5.52
C ARG A 11 9.72 13.36 6.58
N GLN A 12 8.55 12.74 6.59
CA GLN A 12 8.24 11.62 7.49
C GLN A 12 8.97 10.31 7.12
N SER A 13 9.46 10.14 5.89
CA SER A 13 10.10 8.89 5.44
C SER A 13 11.63 8.90 5.49
N SER A 14 12.26 10.07 5.44
CA SER A 14 13.68 10.26 5.09
C SER A 14 14.70 9.59 6.03
N GLU A 15 14.40 9.45 7.33
CA GLU A 15 15.36 8.86 8.30
C GLU A 15 15.02 7.40 8.69
N THR A 16 13.77 6.97 8.50
CA THR A 16 13.25 5.73 9.11
C THR A 16 13.20 4.54 8.16
N LEU A 17 13.12 4.78 6.84
CA LEU A 17 13.04 3.72 5.80
C LEU A 17 14.18 2.69 5.91
N ILE A 18 15.40 3.13 6.26
CA ILE A 18 16.60 2.27 6.38
C ILE A 18 16.54 1.41 7.66
N ILE A 19 15.85 1.87 8.70
CA ILE A 19 15.83 1.24 10.02
C ILE A 19 14.69 0.22 10.12
N GLU A 20 13.50 0.54 9.58
CA GLU A 20 12.32 -0.35 9.67
C GLU A 20 12.33 -1.48 8.65
N SER A 21 12.94 -1.30 7.47
CA SER A 21 13.16 -2.38 6.51
C SER A 21 13.98 -3.55 7.10
N LYS A 22 14.75 -3.31 8.17
CA LYS A 22 15.46 -4.35 8.94
C LYS A 22 14.66 -4.94 10.11
N LYS A 23 13.59 -4.28 10.57
CA LYS A 23 12.87 -4.64 11.81
C LYS A 23 11.57 -5.40 11.59
N THR A 24 10.92 -5.27 10.44
CA THR A 24 9.61 -5.90 10.19
C THR A 24 9.77 -7.30 9.58
N PHE A 25 10.45 -8.20 10.30
CA PHE A 25 10.31 -9.64 10.09
C PHE A 25 9.05 -10.11 10.83
N SER A 26 7.90 -9.58 10.43
CA SER A 26 6.61 -10.11 10.88
C SER A 26 6.42 -11.44 10.19
N THR A 27 6.25 -12.51 10.96
CA THR A 27 5.92 -13.86 10.47
C THR A 27 4.86 -13.75 9.38
N LYS A 28 5.17 -14.14 8.13
CA LYS A 28 4.28 -14.05 6.97
C LYS A 28 3.03 -14.92 7.17
N ASN A 29 2.08 -14.43 7.96
CA ASN A 29 0.82 -15.10 8.16
C ASN A 29 -0.10 -14.70 7.00
N SER A 30 -0.48 -15.69 6.19
CA SER A 30 -1.41 -15.49 5.08
C SER A 30 -2.77 -14.97 5.54
N ASN A 31 -3.14 -15.22 6.81
CA ASN A 31 -4.42 -14.85 7.41
C ASN A 31 -4.34 -13.58 8.26
N GLN A 32 -3.23 -12.83 8.19
CA GLN A 32 -3.15 -11.53 8.85
C GLN A 32 -4.22 -10.59 8.28
N GLN A 33 -5.04 -10.03 9.17
CA GLN A 33 -6.05 -9.04 8.83
C GLN A 33 -5.46 -7.63 8.85
N PHE A 34 -5.96 -6.78 7.96
CA PHE A 34 -5.60 -5.38 7.85
C PHE A 34 -6.85 -4.51 7.82
N ASP A 35 -6.75 -3.29 8.31
CA ASP A 35 -7.81 -2.30 8.17
C ASP A 35 -7.80 -1.68 6.77
N ILE A 36 -6.59 -1.46 6.24
CA ILE A 36 -6.36 -0.71 5.00
C ILE A 36 -5.41 -1.49 4.08
N PHE A 37 -5.84 -1.73 2.85
CA PHE A 37 -4.98 -2.07 1.73
C PHE A 37 -4.54 -0.78 1.02
N LEU A 38 -3.25 -0.45 1.06
CA LEU A 38 -2.73 0.78 0.45
C LEU A 38 -2.22 0.52 -0.98
N SER A 39 -3.09 0.76 -1.96
CA SER A 39 -2.79 0.65 -3.39
C SER A 39 -2.01 1.88 -3.86
N HIS A 40 -0.86 1.66 -4.52
CA HIS A 40 0.07 2.73 -4.88
C HIS A 40 1.00 2.34 -6.04
N SER A 41 1.63 3.34 -6.66
CA SER A 41 2.75 3.12 -7.58
C SER A 41 4.05 2.96 -6.79
N PHE A 42 4.88 1.98 -7.14
CA PHE A 42 6.18 1.78 -6.46
C PHE A 42 7.14 2.98 -6.63
N LEU A 43 6.94 3.79 -7.66
CA LEU A 43 7.72 5.01 -7.88
C LEU A 43 7.52 6.04 -6.75
N ASP A 44 6.39 5.98 -6.04
CA ASP A 44 6.04 6.90 -4.96
C ASP A 44 6.33 6.30 -3.56
N ARG A 45 7.23 5.32 -3.47
CA ARG A 45 7.53 4.58 -2.23
C ARG A 45 7.85 5.46 -1.03
N TYR A 46 8.45 6.64 -1.24
CA TYR A 46 8.82 7.55 -0.14
C TYR A 46 7.58 8.24 0.44
N GLU A 47 6.68 8.72 -0.41
CA GLU A 47 5.40 9.31 -0.03
C GLU A 47 4.49 8.26 0.60
N VAL A 48 4.38 7.09 -0.04
CA VAL A 48 3.57 5.97 0.44
C VAL A 48 4.02 5.51 1.81
N TYR A 49 5.33 5.47 2.07
CA TYR A 49 5.84 5.13 3.39
C TYR A 49 5.52 6.19 4.43
N GLY A 50 5.61 7.49 4.09
CA GLY A 50 5.12 8.55 4.95
C GLY A 50 3.65 8.37 5.31
N LEU A 51 2.81 8.02 4.32
CA LEU A 51 1.38 7.80 4.52
C LEU A 51 1.11 6.54 5.36
N TYR A 52 1.86 5.47 5.13
CA TYR A 52 1.83 4.27 5.96
C TYR A 52 2.09 4.60 7.43
N ARG A 53 3.13 5.39 7.73
CA ARG A 53 3.44 5.81 9.10
C ARG A 53 2.34 6.63 9.74
N GLU A 54 1.75 7.57 9.01
CA GLU A 54 0.62 8.37 9.49
C GLU A 54 -0.60 7.50 9.82
N LEU A 55 -0.98 6.60 8.92
CA LEU A 55 -2.11 5.71 9.15
C LEU A 55 -1.86 4.76 10.32
N THR A 56 -0.64 4.23 10.45
CA THR A 56 -0.27 3.37 11.59
C THR A 56 -0.17 4.16 12.89
N SER A 57 0.27 5.41 12.89
CA SER A 57 0.29 6.27 14.09
C SER A 57 -1.13 6.59 14.58
N MET A 58 -2.11 6.64 13.67
CA MET A 58 -3.54 6.74 13.99
C MET A 58 -4.14 5.41 14.51
N GLY A 59 -3.35 4.33 14.56
CA GLY A 59 -3.76 3.03 15.08
C GLY A 59 -4.30 2.05 14.04
N PHE A 60 -4.21 2.36 12.74
CA PHE A 60 -4.66 1.44 11.69
C PHE A 60 -3.60 0.40 11.35
N SER A 61 -4.05 -0.84 11.13
CA SER A 61 -3.24 -1.88 10.50
C SER A 61 -3.26 -1.71 8.97
N VAL A 62 -2.10 -1.41 8.38
CA VAL A 62 -1.98 -1.06 6.95
C VAL A 62 -1.15 -2.10 6.23
N TYR A 63 -1.66 -2.60 5.12
CA TYR A 63 -0.93 -3.46 4.20
C TYR A 63 -0.27 -2.62 3.10
N VAL A 64 1.04 -2.82 2.94
CA VAL A 64 1.85 -2.29 1.83
C VAL A 64 2.71 -3.47 1.37
N ASP A 65 2.56 -3.87 0.12
CA ASP A 65 3.16 -5.09 -0.39
C ASP A 65 4.69 -5.13 -0.32
N TRP A 66 5.41 -4.07 -0.67
CA TRP A 66 6.89 -4.07 -0.56
C TRP A 66 7.39 -3.96 0.88
N ILE A 67 6.52 -3.66 1.86
CA ILE A 67 6.84 -3.67 3.30
C ILE A 67 6.55 -5.06 3.90
N VAL A 68 5.38 -5.63 3.59
CA VAL A 68 4.89 -6.88 4.19
C VAL A 68 5.37 -8.12 3.43
N ASP A 69 5.37 -8.05 2.11
CA ASP A 69 5.70 -9.12 1.18
C ASP A 69 6.87 -8.67 0.27
N SER A 70 8.02 -8.30 0.87
CA SER A 70 9.20 -7.76 0.19
C SER A 70 9.76 -8.63 -0.96
N ASP A 71 9.49 -9.93 -0.93
CA ASP A 71 9.93 -10.88 -1.95
C ASP A 71 8.99 -10.92 -3.18
N LEU A 72 7.93 -10.11 -3.17
CA LEU A 72 6.96 -10.03 -4.26
C LEU A 72 7.58 -9.29 -5.45
N ASP A 73 7.84 -10.02 -6.54
CA ASP A 73 8.22 -9.40 -7.80
C ASP A 73 7.00 -8.75 -8.48
N ARG A 74 6.93 -7.42 -8.38
CA ARG A 74 5.85 -6.60 -8.96
C ARG A 74 5.97 -6.42 -10.47
N THR A 75 7.12 -6.74 -11.07
CA THR A 75 7.37 -6.55 -12.50
C THR A 75 6.73 -7.66 -13.35
N ASN A 76 6.57 -8.86 -12.77
CA ASN A 76 6.04 -10.02 -13.44
C ASN A 76 4.67 -10.41 -12.87
N VAL A 77 3.60 -10.06 -13.59
CA VAL A 77 2.23 -10.40 -13.21
C VAL A 77 1.99 -11.88 -13.49
N THR A 78 2.18 -12.71 -12.47
CA THR A 78 1.88 -14.15 -12.52
C THR A 78 0.59 -14.46 -11.78
N LYS A 79 -0.03 -15.61 -12.08
CA LYS A 79 -1.21 -16.09 -11.37
C LYS A 79 -0.98 -16.17 -9.85
N ALA A 80 0.20 -16.62 -9.42
CA ALA A 80 0.56 -16.70 -8.01
C ALA A 80 0.63 -15.31 -7.34
N THR A 81 1.25 -14.33 -7.99
CA THR A 81 1.31 -12.95 -7.47
C THR A 81 -0.08 -12.31 -7.38
N ALA A 82 -0.94 -12.55 -8.37
CA ALA A 82 -2.32 -12.08 -8.36
C ALA A 82 -3.15 -12.76 -7.26
N GLU A 83 -2.96 -14.05 -7.02
CA GLU A 83 -3.64 -14.77 -5.94
C GLU A 83 -3.21 -14.27 -4.56
N LEU A 84 -1.92 -14.00 -4.35
CA LEU A 84 -1.42 -13.40 -3.12
C LEU A 84 -2.08 -12.04 -2.87
N ILE A 85 -2.04 -11.14 -3.84
CA ILE A 85 -2.60 -9.79 -3.70
C ILE A 85 -4.13 -9.86 -3.48
N ARG A 86 -4.84 -10.77 -4.17
CA ARG A 86 -6.28 -11.01 -3.91
C ARG A 86 -6.56 -11.44 -2.48
N ASN A 87 -5.74 -12.35 -1.94
CA ASN A 87 -5.89 -12.79 -0.56
C ASN A 87 -5.62 -11.64 0.42
N ARG A 88 -4.61 -10.80 0.15
CA ARG A 88 -4.34 -9.60 0.97
C ARG A 88 -5.47 -8.58 0.91
N MET A 89 -6.06 -8.35 -0.27
CA MET A 89 -7.24 -7.50 -0.44
C MET A 89 -8.46 -8.06 0.31
N ARG A 90 -8.69 -9.38 0.27
CA ARG A 90 -9.78 -10.03 1.03
C ARG A 90 -9.60 -9.91 2.54
N ASN A 91 -8.36 -9.96 3.01
CA ASN A 91 -8.04 -9.81 4.42
C ASN A 91 -7.96 -8.35 4.87
N SER A 92 -8.23 -7.40 3.96
CA SER A 92 -8.27 -5.98 4.25
C SER A 92 -9.71 -5.47 4.30
N LYS A 93 -10.03 -4.63 5.29
CA LYS A 93 -11.39 -4.10 5.45
C LYS A 93 -11.75 -3.02 4.43
N SER A 94 -10.76 -2.30 3.91
CA SER A 94 -10.91 -1.20 2.95
C SER A 94 -9.69 -1.09 2.04
N LEU A 95 -9.83 -0.34 0.94
CA LEU A 95 -8.74 -0.01 0.03
C LEU A 95 -8.57 1.51 -0.07
N LEU A 96 -7.33 1.99 0.07
CA LEU A 96 -6.97 3.37 -0.20
C LEU A 96 -6.09 3.42 -1.45
N LEU A 97 -6.50 4.20 -2.45
CA LEU A 97 -5.67 4.51 -3.62
C LEU A 97 -4.84 5.76 -3.34
N ALA A 98 -3.55 5.59 -3.13
CA ALA A 98 -2.59 6.68 -3.11
C ALA A 98 -2.33 7.16 -4.55
N ILE A 99 -3.05 8.19 -4.99
CA ILE A 99 -2.96 8.70 -6.37
C ILE A 99 -1.95 9.83 -6.44
N SER A 100 -0.86 9.59 -7.17
CA SER A 100 0.12 10.57 -7.64
C SER A 100 0.02 10.72 -9.17
N THR A 101 0.89 11.53 -9.77
CA THR A 101 1.10 11.55 -11.23
C THR A 101 1.57 10.20 -11.80
N ASN A 102 2.20 9.36 -10.98
CA ASN A 102 2.72 8.04 -11.36
C ASN A 102 1.69 6.92 -11.23
N ALA A 103 0.49 7.21 -10.70
CA ALA A 103 -0.56 6.20 -10.51
C ALA A 103 -0.98 5.54 -11.83
N ALA A 104 -1.02 6.31 -12.93
CA ALA A 104 -1.37 5.81 -14.26
C ALA A 104 -0.34 4.83 -14.86
N ILE A 105 0.88 4.81 -14.33
CA ILE A 105 1.96 3.92 -14.78
C ILE A 105 1.83 2.54 -14.12
N SER A 106 1.15 2.44 -12.98
CA SER A 106 1.03 1.19 -12.23
C SER A 106 0.08 0.22 -12.95
N LYS A 107 0.60 -0.96 -13.31
CA LYS A 107 -0.20 -2.07 -13.86
C LYS A 107 -1.18 -2.65 -12.84
N TRP A 108 -0.88 -2.49 -11.54
CA TRP A 108 -1.63 -3.12 -10.45
C TRP A 108 -2.81 -2.27 -9.96
N MET A 109 -2.64 -0.94 -9.86
CA MET A 109 -3.67 -0.07 -9.26
C MET A 109 -5.06 -0.16 -9.93
N PRO A 110 -5.19 -0.14 -11.29
CA PRO A 110 -6.50 -0.29 -11.92
C PRO A 110 -7.15 -1.66 -11.64
N TRP A 111 -6.34 -2.71 -11.57
CA TRP A 111 -6.81 -4.06 -11.30
C TRP A 111 -7.26 -4.24 -9.84
N GLU A 112 -6.50 -3.69 -8.89
CA GLU A 112 -6.85 -3.69 -7.46
C GLU A 112 -8.16 -2.94 -7.20
N LEU A 113 -8.33 -1.77 -7.83
CA LEU A 113 -9.57 -0.99 -7.76
C LEU A 113 -10.76 -1.79 -8.28
N GLY A 114 -10.64 -2.37 -9.48
CA GLY A 114 -11.71 -3.18 -10.07
C GLY A 114 -12.07 -4.40 -9.22
N TYR A 115 -11.09 -5.01 -8.55
CA TYR A 115 -11.34 -6.13 -7.65
C TYR A 115 -12.14 -5.71 -6.40
N VAL A 116 -11.75 -4.60 -5.76
CA VAL A 116 -12.38 -4.15 -4.52
C VAL A 116 -13.77 -3.57 -4.76
N ASP A 117 -13.97 -2.87 -5.88
CA ASP A 117 -15.29 -2.38 -6.31
C ASP A 117 -16.29 -3.54 -6.47
N GLY A 118 -15.83 -4.67 -7.03
CA GLY A 118 -16.64 -5.88 -7.14
C GLY A 118 -16.88 -6.65 -5.84
N ASN A 119 -16.14 -6.38 -4.76
CA ASN A 119 -16.17 -7.17 -3.52
C ASN A 119 -16.73 -6.39 -2.32
N THR A 120 -16.00 -5.42 -1.78
CA THR A 120 -16.37 -4.73 -0.54
C THR A 120 -16.96 -3.35 -0.76
N ARG A 121 -16.71 -2.73 -1.93
CA ARG A 121 -17.08 -1.34 -2.27
C ARG A 121 -16.56 -0.26 -1.30
N LYS A 122 -15.65 -0.61 -0.40
CA LYS A 122 -15.04 0.30 0.56
C LYS A 122 -13.68 0.76 0.05
N CYS A 123 -13.70 1.61 -0.96
CA CYS A 123 -12.50 2.24 -1.52
C CYS A 123 -12.55 3.75 -1.39
N ALA A 124 -11.40 4.37 -1.13
CA ALA A 124 -11.26 5.83 -1.14
C ALA A 124 -9.94 6.24 -1.81
N ILE A 125 -9.91 7.48 -2.30
CA ILE A 125 -8.74 8.07 -2.94
C ILE A 125 -8.02 8.97 -1.94
N VAL A 126 -6.70 8.82 -1.87
CA VAL A 126 -5.81 9.69 -1.11
C VAL A 126 -4.85 10.34 -2.10
N PRO A 127 -5.06 11.61 -2.46
CA PRO A 127 -4.11 12.33 -3.29
C PRO A 127 -2.77 12.46 -2.57
N VAL A 128 -1.69 12.04 -3.24
CA VAL A 128 -0.30 12.21 -2.79
C VAL A 128 0.43 13.02 -3.84
N VAL A 129 0.19 14.34 -3.80
CA VAL A 129 0.75 15.36 -4.70
C VAL A 129 1.60 16.36 -3.94
#